data_AF-A0A956RFH8-F1
#
_entry.id   AF-A0A956RFH8-F1
#
_cell.length_a   1.000
_cell.length_b   1.000
_cell.length_c   1.000
_cell.angle_alpha   90.00
_cell.angle_beta   90.00
_cell.angle_gamma   90.00
#
_symmetry.space_group_name_H-M   'P 1'
#
loop_
_entity.id
_entity.type
_entity.pdbx_description
1 polymer ?
#
loop_
_entity_poly.entity_id
_entity_poly.type
_entity_poly.pdbx_seq_one_letter_code
_entity_poly.pdbx_strand_id
1 'polypeptide(L)'
;GLAQLHQLRGRVGRGRARSWCLLHTASAPGSLARARLEVLAATSDGFEVAERDLELRGPGEVFGTRQSGALGVDLHAGLVGAGVHEIVAAREAARALLREDPALARHPALREELASRRQRRVVYAAEAG
;
A
#
# COMPACT_ATOMS: atom_id res chain seq x y z
N GLY A 1 15.39 -2.68 -2.92
CA GLY A 1 14.20 -1.83 -3.17
C GLY A 1 14.20 -0.61 -2.27
N LEU A 2 13.34 0.38 -2.53
CA LEU A 2 13.31 1.64 -1.78
C LEU A 2 13.02 1.44 -0.28
N ALA A 3 12.11 0.53 0.06
CA ALA A 3 11.82 0.15 1.46
C ALA A 3 13.05 -0.39 2.21
N GLN A 4 13.89 -1.22 1.58
CA GLN A 4 15.11 -1.74 2.20
C GLN A 4 16.13 -0.63 2.47
N LEU A 5 16.26 0.31 1.53
CA LEU A 5 17.15 1.45 1.70
C LEU A 5 16.67 2.37 2.83
N HIS A 6 15.35 2.56 2.98
CA HIS A 6 14.77 3.31 4.10
C HIS A 6 15.07 2.64 5.44
N GLN A 7 14.93 1.32 5.52
CA GLN A 7 15.27 0.55 6.72
C GLN A 7 16.77 0.65 7.06
N LEU A 8 17.66 0.60 6.06
CA LEU A 8 19.11 0.78 6.26
C LEU A 8 19.44 2.18 6.79
N ARG A 9 18.82 3.22 6.23
CA ARG A 9 18.96 4.60 6.72
C ARG A 9 18.53 4.72 8.18
N GLY A 10 17.43 4.08 8.57
CA GLY A 10 16.95 4.05 9.96
C GLY A 10 17.89 3.36 10.97
N ARG A 11 18.94 2.67 10.50
CA ARG A 11 20.00 2.13 11.36
C ARG A 11 21.12 3.15 11.65
N VAL A 12 21.15 4.29 10.96
CA VAL A 12 22.12 5.36 11.16
C VAL A 12 21.63 6.33 12.24
N GLY A 13 22.51 6.72 13.17
CA GLY A 13 22.24 7.80 14.12
C GLY A 13 21.29 7.44 15.27
N ARG A 14 21.66 6.43 16.06
CA ARG A 14 20.96 6.07 17.32
C ARG A 14 21.46 6.80 18.57
N GLY A 15 22.42 7.71 18.40
CA GLY A 15 23.00 8.51 19.49
C GLY A 15 22.45 9.93 19.52
N ARG A 16 22.85 10.69 20.54
CA ARG A 16 22.51 12.12 20.67
C ARG A 16 23.24 13.03 19.67
N ALA A 17 24.27 12.50 19.01
CA ALA A 17 25.05 13.24 18.02
C ALA A 17 24.38 13.22 16.64
N ARG A 18 24.44 14.35 15.94
CA ARG A 18 23.97 14.48 14.56
C ARG A 18 24.72 13.48 13.67
N SER A 19 23.98 12.73 12.87
CA SER A 19 24.52 11.69 11.98
C SER A 19 24.16 12.01 10.53
N TRP A 20 24.95 11.48 9.61
CA TRP A 20 24.82 11.70 8.17
C TRP A 20 24.69 10.37 7.44
N CYS A 21 23.78 10.30 6.47
CA CYS A 21 23.66 9.17 5.55
C CYS A 21 24.09 9.66 4.15
N LEU A 22 25.26 9.23 3.71
CA LEU A 22 25.79 9.56 2.39
C LEU A 22 25.38 8.49 1.39
N LEU A 23 24.69 8.91 0.32
CA LEU A 23 24.23 8.03 -0.74
C LEU A 23 25.18 8.15 -1.94
N HIS A 24 25.90 7.09 -2.27
CA HIS A 24 26.80 7.04 -3.42
C HIS A 24 26.24 6.09 -4.49
N THR A 25 26.30 6.49 -5.76
CA THR A 25 25.80 5.68 -6.87
C THR A 25 26.52 5.96 -8.17
N ALA A 26 26.81 4.91 -8.93
CA ALA A 26 27.24 4.97 -10.33
C ALA A 26 26.06 4.79 -11.31
N SER A 27 24.83 4.79 -10.79
CA SER A 27 23.63 4.60 -11.63
C SER A 27 23.46 5.78 -12.59
N ALA A 28 23.13 5.46 -13.85
CA ALA A 28 22.92 6.47 -14.88
C ALA A 28 21.80 7.45 -14.51
N PRO A 29 21.88 8.72 -14.95
CA PRO A 29 20.78 9.67 -14.84
C PRO A 29 19.48 9.10 -15.41
N GLY A 30 18.35 9.36 -14.76
CA GLY A 30 17.03 8.86 -15.17
C GLY A 30 16.77 7.37 -14.92
N SER A 31 17.74 6.62 -14.39
CA SER A 31 17.51 5.22 -14.02
C SER A 31 16.63 5.07 -12.79
N LEU A 32 15.88 3.98 -12.71
CA LEU A 32 15.06 3.65 -11.53
C LEU A 32 15.87 3.59 -10.23
N ALA A 33 17.12 3.10 -10.31
CA ALA A 33 18.03 3.07 -9.16
C ALA A 33 18.40 4.49 -8.67
N ARG A 34 18.62 5.43 -9.60
CA ARG A 34 18.87 6.84 -9.30
C ARG A 34 17.63 7.49 -8.66
N ALA A 35 16.45 7.29 -9.25
CA ALA A 35 15.19 7.83 -8.74
C ALA A 35 14.88 7.37 -7.30
N ARG A 36 15.13 6.08 -6.98
CA ARG A 36 14.97 5.56 -5.62
C ARG A 36 15.87 6.29 -4.61
N LEU A 37 17.13 6.57 -4.98
CA LEU A 37 18.06 7.30 -4.12
C LEU A 37 17.67 8.78 -3.95
N GLU A 38 17.12 9.39 -4.98
CA GLU A 38 16.60 10.76 -4.92
C GLU A 38 15.42 10.87 -3.95
N VAL A 39 14.50 9.90 -3.95
CA VAL A 39 13.42 9.82 -2.95
C VAL A 39 13.96 9.73 -1.52
N LEU A 40 14.96 8.87 -1.28
CA LEU A 40 15.60 8.74 0.05
C LEU A 40 16.30 10.01 0.51
N ALA A 41 16.83 10.79 -0.42
CA ALA A 41 17.50 12.06 -0.13
C ALA A 41 16.49 13.19 0.14
N ALA A 42 15.33 13.15 -0.53
CA ALA A 42 14.30 14.18 -0.42
C ALA A 42 13.49 14.10 0.87
N THR A 43 13.21 12.89 1.39
CA THR A 43 12.30 12.72 2.53
C THR A 43 12.72 11.61 3.50
N SER A 44 12.48 11.88 4.79
CA SER A 44 12.61 10.89 5.86
C SER A 44 11.29 10.22 6.25
N ASP A 45 10.15 10.73 5.79
CA ASP A 45 8.83 10.21 6.14
C ASP A 45 8.62 8.80 5.54
N GLY A 46 8.26 7.83 6.39
CA GLY A 46 8.01 6.46 5.97
C GLY A 46 6.79 6.32 5.05
N PHE A 47 5.77 7.16 5.21
CA PHE A 47 4.57 7.14 4.38
C PHE A 47 4.86 7.65 2.97
N GLU A 48 5.52 8.80 2.85
CA GLU A 48 5.89 9.37 1.54
C GLU A 48 6.83 8.43 0.79
N VAL A 49 7.79 7.80 1.49
CA VAL A 49 8.68 6.81 0.87
C VAL A 49 7.90 5.59 0.35
N ALA A 50 6.86 5.15 1.05
CA ALA A 50 6.03 4.03 0.61
C ALA A 50 5.18 4.40 -0.62
N GLU A 51 4.62 5.62 -0.67
CA GLU A 51 3.87 6.13 -1.81
C GLU A 51 4.75 6.20 -3.07
N ARG A 52 5.95 6.78 -2.94
CA ARG A 52 6.92 6.85 -4.04
C ARG A 52 7.45 5.47 -4.45
N ASP A 53 7.58 4.50 -3.53
CA ASP A 53 7.96 3.12 -3.90
C ASP A 53 6.88 2.46 -4.77
N LEU A 54 5.60 2.72 -4.48
CA LEU A 54 4.48 2.24 -5.28
C LEU A 54 4.48 2.86 -6.69
N GLU A 55 4.69 4.18 -6.77
CA GLU A 55 4.81 4.89 -8.05
C GLU A 55 6.00 4.36 -8.88
N LEU A 56 7.17 4.23 -8.27
CA LEU A 56 8.41 3.83 -8.94
C LEU A 56 8.42 2.37 -9.40
N ARG A 57 7.74 1.47 -8.69
CA ARG A 57 7.55 0.08 -9.15
C ARG A 57 6.57 -0.03 -10.31
N GLY A 58 5.73 0.99 -10.46
CA GLY A 58 4.56 0.94 -11.33
C GLY A 58 3.54 -0.09 -10.83
N PRO A 59 2.31 -0.04 -11.34
CA PRO A 59 1.29 -1.01 -10.97
C PRO A 59 1.73 -2.44 -11.29
N GLY A 60 2.48 -2.69 -12.36
CA GLY A 60 2.81 -4.05 -12.81
C GLY A 60 3.72 -4.90 -11.89
N GLU A 61 4.67 -4.32 -11.15
CA GLU A 61 5.65 -5.12 -10.38
C GLU A 61 5.18 -5.49 -8.97
N VAL A 62 4.20 -4.77 -8.42
CA VAL A 62 3.54 -5.14 -7.14
C VAL A 62 2.72 -6.43 -7.30
N PHE A 63 2.29 -6.75 -8.53
CA PHE A 63 1.45 -7.90 -8.85
C PHE A 63 2.23 -9.08 -9.45
N GLY A 64 3.56 -9.05 -9.35
CA GLY A 64 4.45 -10.17 -9.68
C GLY A 64 4.29 -11.33 -8.68
N THR A 65 3.43 -12.28 -9.02
CA THR A 65 3.36 -13.68 -8.54
C THR A 65 3.62 -13.95 -7.03
N ARG A 66 2.53 -14.25 -6.31
CA ARG A 66 2.41 -14.94 -4.99
C ARG A 66 2.16 -14.10 -3.72
N GLN A 67 1.09 -13.32 -3.67
CA GLN A 67 0.33 -13.20 -2.41
C GLN A 67 -1.18 -13.15 -2.66
N SER A 68 -1.71 -14.23 -3.26
CA SER A 68 -3.13 -14.58 -3.20
C SER A 68 -3.47 -15.13 -1.82
N GLY A 69 -3.21 -14.33 -0.77
CA GLY A 69 -3.59 -14.66 0.59
C GLY A 69 -5.05 -14.25 0.83
N ALA A 70 -5.94 -15.24 0.83
CA ALA A 70 -7.29 -15.24 1.42
C ALA A 70 -8.36 -14.24 0.94
N LEU A 71 -8.01 -13.23 0.14
CA LEU A 71 -9.00 -12.39 -0.54
C LEU A 71 -9.27 -13.01 -1.90
N GLY A 72 -10.34 -13.78 -2.05
CA GLY A 72 -10.86 -14.29 -3.34
C GLY A 72 -11.37 -13.17 -4.28
N VAL A 73 -10.80 -11.98 -4.15
CA VAL A 73 -10.95 -10.86 -5.06
C VAL A 73 -9.68 -10.86 -5.88
N ASP A 74 -9.79 -11.19 -7.16
CA ASP A 74 -8.68 -11.03 -8.07
C ASP A 74 -8.46 -9.53 -8.32
N LEU A 75 -7.73 -8.89 -7.41
CA LEU A 75 -7.33 -7.48 -7.51
C LEU A 75 -6.62 -7.20 -8.84
N HIS A 76 -6.05 -8.24 -9.47
CA HIS A 76 -5.44 -8.18 -10.80
C HIS A 76 -6.45 -7.75 -11.88
N ALA A 77 -7.68 -8.27 -11.86
CA ALA A 77 -8.67 -7.99 -12.92
C ALA A 77 -9.31 -6.60 -12.79
N GLY A 78 -9.37 -6.06 -11.57
CA GLY A 78 -10.06 -4.80 -11.27
C GLY A 78 -9.18 -3.55 -11.25
N LEU A 79 -7.86 -3.66 -11.41
CA LEU A 79 -6.90 -2.55 -11.23
C LEU A 79 -6.04 -2.24 -12.47
N VAL A 80 -6.20 -2.99 -13.55
CA VAL A 80 -5.52 -2.70 -14.82
C VAL A 80 -6.30 -1.60 -15.56
N GLY A 81 -5.66 -0.45 -15.78
CA GLY A 81 -6.27 0.68 -16.49
C GLY A 81 -7.13 1.57 -15.60
N ALA A 82 -8.39 1.80 -15.99
CA ALA A 82 -9.32 2.67 -15.26
C ALA A 82 -9.55 2.24 -13.79
N GLY A 83 -9.31 0.95 -13.50
CA GLY A 83 -9.61 0.27 -12.23
C GLY A 83 -9.17 0.96 -10.95
N VAL A 84 -8.02 1.65 -10.98
CA VAL A 84 -7.52 2.42 -9.83
C VAL A 84 -8.47 3.58 -9.49
N HIS A 85 -8.97 4.29 -10.50
CA HIS A 85 -9.92 5.38 -10.32
C HIS A 85 -11.27 4.86 -9.82
N GLU A 86 -11.76 3.72 -10.33
CA GLU A 86 -13.00 3.14 -9.82
C GLU A 86 -12.85 2.66 -8.36
N ILE A 87 -11.70 2.11 -7.98
CA ILE A 87 -11.47 1.69 -6.58
C ILE A 87 -11.37 2.89 -5.64
N VAL A 88 -10.72 3.97 -6.06
CA VAL A 88 -10.70 5.22 -5.29
C VAL A 88 -12.11 5.79 -5.19
N ALA A 89 -12.86 5.87 -6.29
CA ALA A 89 -14.23 6.37 -6.31
C ALA A 89 -15.17 5.52 -5.44
N ALA A 90 -15.08 4.20 -5.52
CA ALA A 90 -15.85 3.28 -4.69
C ALA A 90 -15.53 3.44 -3.20
N ARG A 91 -14.25 3.67 -2.85
CA ARG A 91 -13.84 3.93 -1.47
C ARG A 91 -14.40 5.24 -0.95
N GLU A 92 -14.34 6.32 -1.73
CA GLU A 92 -14.88 7.61 -1.33
C GLU A 92 -16.41 7.57 -1.20
N ALA A 93 -17.10 6.89 -2.12
CA ALA A 93 -18.55 6.63 -2.02
C ALA A 93 -18.92 5.84 -0.76
N ALA A 94 -18.18 4.77 -0.46
CA ALA A 94 -18.39 3.98 0.76
C ALA A 94 -18.16 4.81 2.04
N ARG A 95 -17.14 5.68 2.06
CA ARG A 95 -16.87 6.59 3.18
C ARG A 95 -17.98 7.63 3.36
N ALA A 96 -18.48 8.20 2.26
CA ALA A 96 -19.60 9.13 2.31
C ALA A 96 -20.85 8.44 2.86
N LEU A 97 -21.18 7.26 2.35
CA LEU A 97 -22.29 6.43 2.82
C LEU A 97 -22.20 6.15 4.32
N LEU A 98 -21.04 5.71 4.81
CA LEU A 98 -20.85 5.38 6.22
C LEU A 98 -20.83 6.60 7.15
N ARG A 99 -20.54 7.81 6.65
CA ARG A 99 -20.69 9.04 7.45
C ARG A 99 -22.15 9.37 7.69
N GLU A 100 -23.01 9.13 6.69
CA GLU A 100 -24.43 9.46 6.76
C GLU A 100 -25.29 8.33 7.34
N ASP A 101 -24.87 7.08 7.15
CA ASP A 101 -25.54 5.89 7.68
C ASP A 101 -24.52 4.88 8.23
N PRO A 102 -23.92 5.17 9.41
CA PRO A 102 -22.89 4.31 10.00
C PRO A 102 -23.37 2.88 10.28
N ALA A 103 -24.66 2.72 10.56
CA ALA A 103 -25.27 1.42 10.83
C ALA A 103 -25.77 0.72 9.55
N LEU A 104 -25.67 1.38 8.38
CA LEU A 104 -26.28 0.94 7.13
C LEU A 104 -27.77 0.59 7.32
N ALA A 105 -28.47 1.34 8.16
CA ALA A 105 -29.88 1.15 8.49
C ALA A 105 -30.75 1.22 7.22
N ARG A 106 -30.43 2.17 6.33
CA ARG A 106 -31.11 2.42 5.05
C ARG A 106 -30.67 1.46 3.94
N HIS A 107 -29.62 0.66 4.18
CA HIS A 107 -29.03 -0.26 3.20
C HIS A 107 -28.91 -1.70 3.76
N PRO A 108 -30.04 -2.39 4.01
CA PRO A 108 -30.05 -3.70 4.66
C PRO A 108 -29.26 -4.77 3.89
N ALA A 109 -29.34 -4.78 2.56
CA ALA A 109 -28.58 -5.73 1.74
C ALA A 109 -27.04 -5.56 1.88
N LEU A 110 -26.55 -4.32 1.95
CA LEU A 110 -25.13 -4.04 2.20
C LEU A 110 -24.71 -4.45 3.61
N ARG A 111 -25.58 -4.21 4.59
CA ARG A 111 -25.35 -4.61 5.98
C ARG A 111 -25.23 -6.13 6.13
N GLU A 112 -26.13 -6.88 5.50
CA GLU A 112 -26.13 -8.35 5.50
C GLU A 112 -24.88 -8.92 4.81
N GLU A 113 -24.50 -8.39 3.65
CA GLU A 113 -23.29 -8.80 2.94
C GLU A 113 -22.01 -8.51 3.74
N LEU A 114 -21.93 -7.37 4.44
CA LEU A 114 -20.79 -7.09 5.32
C LEU A 114 -20.75 -8.03 6.53
N ALA A 115 -21.90 -8.40 7.09
CA ALA A 115 -21.99 -9.37 8.18
C ALA A 115 -21.54 -10.77 7.72
N SER A 116 -21.99 -11.22 6.54
CA SER A 116 -21.60 -12.51 5.95
C SER A 116 -20.09 -12.58 5.70
N ARG A 117 -19.50 -11.50 5.17
CA ARG A 117 -18.05 -11.41 4.93
C ARG A 117 -17.23 -11.40 6.21
N ARG A 118 -17.70 -10.72 7.27
CA ARG A 118 -17.03 -10.73 8.59
C ARG A 118 -16.96 -12.14 9.17
N GLN A 119 -18.05 -12.90 9.09
CA GLN A 119 -18.09 -14.29 9.57
C GLN A 119 -17.12 -15.18 8.80
N ARG A 120 -17.09 -15.06 7.46
CA ARG A 120 -16.12 -15.80 6.63
C ARG A 120 -14.66 -15.47 6.98
N ARG A 121 -14.36 -14.22 7.32
CA ARG A 121 -13.00 -13.78 7.72
C ARG A 121 -12.54 -14.40 9.05
N VAL A 122 -13.46 -14.66 9.97
CA VAL A 122 -13.14 -15.30 11.28
C VAL A 122 -12.81 -16.78 11.09
N VAL A 123 -13.51 -17.47 10.18
CA VAL A 123 -13.27 -18.89 9.89
C VAL A 123 -11.84 -19.11 9.34
N TYR A 124 -11.42 -18.31 8.36
CA TYR A 124 -10.06 -18.42 7.81
C TYR A 124 -8.93 -18.03 8.78
N ALA A 125 -9.20 -17.15 9.75
CA ALA A 125 -8.21 -16.79 10.77
C ALA A 125 -8.03 -17.89 11.83
N ALA A 126 -9.04 -18.74 12.04
CA ALA A 126 -8.98 -19.86 12.98
C ALA A 126 -8.29 -21.11 12.39
N GLU A 127 -8.30 -21.28 11.07
CA GLU A 127 -7.65 -22.42 10.38
C GLU A 127 -6.17 -22.20 10.06
N ALA A 128 -5.63 -20.99 10.29
CA ALA A 128 -4.24 -20.63 10.05
C ALA A 128 -3.34 -20.70 11.31
N GLY A 129 -3.82 -21.36 12.38
CA GLY A 129 -3.12 -21.57 13.65
C GLY A 129 -2.48 -22.95 13.75
#